data_AF-A0A3D4MH08-F1
#
_entry.id   AF-A0A3D4MH08-F1
#
_cell.length_a   1.000
_cell.length_b   1.000
_cell.length_c   1.000
_cell.angle_alpha   90.00
_cell.angle_beta   90.00
_cell.angle_gamma   90.00
#
_symmetry.space_group_name_H-M   'P 1'
#
loop_
_entity.id
_entity.type
_entity.pdbx_description
1 polymer ?
#
loop_
_entity_poly.entity_id
_entity_poly.type
_entity_poly.pdbx_seq_one_letter_code
_entity_poly.pdbx_strand_id
1 'polypeptide(L)'
;MQNLHVTIQIRLIFRKKVTRMQPKPRQKPEKDISQQDISAFRFDFREAARKAVKDHPEIAKNTVFVDAANDDYIAMPRVMDKLEDDDSAAEELQETVRVAKRLKTSFSDTIHLDSKRHIRSVVFHSDKHPLYDRANRAVDDVGTFDHETGHVLSPETQGTLAENTADAYAVIRHVQRFDGQKTDIGYASWKRAVQFIMAGKTSHLTTFTVDKILLDRESANFVSLTPAQTAKIAKEYARNHTPDEARLKSLARAFRAARDKKLTQETFRRIAAITLRADVQSDTFYIGTRALLEPLQNGSATYNGRNIRLNGSEWDGIKARLEQKIATLPSAHPLRHQRR
;
A
#
# COMPACT_ATOMS: atom_id res chain seq x y z
N MET A 1 7.21 -54.90 -38.94
CA MET A 1 7.71 -53.92 -37.96
C MET A 1 6.54 -53.05 -37.52
N GLN A 2 5.87 -53.46 -36.44
CA GLN A 2 4.75 -52.77 -35.79
C GLN A 2 5.11 -52.71 -34.30
N ASN A 3 5.22 -51.50 -33.75
CA ASN A 3 5.49 -51.30 -32.32
C ASN A 3 4.23 -50.79 -31.62
N LEU A 4 3.86 -51.52 -30.57
CA LEU A 4 2.70 -51.37 -29.72
C LEU A 4 2.63 -50.02 -29.00
N HIS A 5 1.43 -49.43 -29.00
CA HIS A 5 0.98 -48.45 -28.02
C HIS A 5 0.65 -49.13 -26.69
N VAL A 6 1.19 -48.60 -25.59
CA VAL A 6 0.75 -48.93 -24.21
C VAL A 6 0.09 -47.69 -23.62
N THR A 7 -1.23 -47.79 -23.41
CA THR A 7 -2.06 -46.77 -22.74
C THR A 7 -2.28 -47.21 -21.30
N ILE A 8 -1.75 -46.45 -20.33
CA ILE A 8 -1.99 -46.68 -18.90
C ILE A 8 -3.16 -45.77 -18.46
N GLN A 9 -4.32 -46.37 -18.15
CA GLN A 9 -5.42 -45.70 -17.46
C GLN A 9 -5.23 -45.84 -15.94
N ILE A 10 -5.02 -44.72 -15.24
CA ILE A 10 -5.10 -44.64 -13.77
C ILE A 10 -6.48 -44.06 -13.40
N ARG A 11 -7.37 -44.90 -12.86
CA ARG A 11 -8.63 -44.48 -12.22
C ARG A 11 -8.36 -44.15 -10.75
N LEU A 12 -8.34 -42.86 -10.40
CA LEU A 12 -8.34 -42.39 -9.02
C LEU A 12 -9.79 -42.11 -8.57
N ILE A 13 -10.28 -42.94 -7.64
CA ILE A 13 -11.59 -42.79 -6.99
C ILE A 13 -11.43 -41.84 -5.79
N PHE A 14 -11.90 -40.60 -5.91
CA PHE A 14 -12.01 -39.68 -4.77
C PHE A 14 -13.44 -39.70 -4.19
N ARG A 15 -13.62 -40.39 -3.06
CA ARG A 15 -14.82 -40.26 -2.22
C ARG A 15 -14.72 -38.99 -1.37
N LYS A 16 -15.52 -37.96 -1.70
CA LYS A 16 -15.70 -36.77 -0.84
C LYS A 16 -16.53 -37.12 0.40
N LYS A 17 -15.93 -37.03 1.60
CA LYS A 17 -16.68 -36.93 2.87
C LYS A 17 -17.23 -35.51 2.97
N VAL A 18 -18.55 -35.37 3.08
CA VAL A 18 -19.23 -34.10 3.36
C VAL A 18 -19.17 -33.87 4.87
N THR A 19 -18.25 -33.02 5.32
CA THR A 19 -18.20 -32.53 6.70
C THR A 19 -19.25 -31.43 6.85
N ARG A 20 -20.24 -31.64 7.73
CA ARG A 20 -21.22 -30.61 8.13
C ARG A 20 -20.47 -29.36 8.59
N MET A 21 -20.60 -28.26 7.86
CA MET A 21 -20.08 -26.96 8.27
C MET A 21 -20.83 -26.51 9.53
N GLN A 22 -20.08 -26.12 10.56
CA GLN A 22 -20.65 -25.51 11.75
C GLN A 22 -21.24 -24.13 11.42
N PRO A 23 -22.33 -23.73 12.12
CA PRO A 23 -22.95 -22.43 11.92
C PRO A 23 -21.96 -21.29 12.17
N LYS A 24 -21.96 -20.30 11.27
CA LYS A 24 -21.18 -19.06 11.39
C LYS A 24 -21.46 -18.42 12.76
N PRO A 25 -20.44 -18.06 13.55
CA PRO A 25 -20.66 -17.33 14.80
C PRO A 25 -21.40 -16.02 14.50
N ARG A 26 -22.42 -15.71 15.31
CA ARG A 26 -23.16 -14.45 15.25
C ARG A 26 -22.16 -13.29 15.41
N GLN A 27 -22.05 -12.45 14.38
CA GLN A 27 -21.29 -11.20 14.44
C GLN A 27 -21.86 -10.36 15.59
N LYS A 28 -21.01 -9.99 16.55
CA LYS A 28 -21.35 -8.96 17.53
C LYS A 28 -21.60 -7.64 16.77
N PRO A 29 -22.52 -6.78 17.23
CA PRO A 29 -22.71 -5.47 16.63
C PRO A 29 -21.37 -4.72 16.62
N GLU A 30 -20.94 -4.31 15.42
CA GLU A 30 -19.75 -3.48 15.22
C GLU A 30 -19.89 -2.24 16.09
N LYS A 31 -18.90 -2.01 16.95
CA LYS A 31 -18.82 -0.78 17.73
C LYS A 31 -18.19 0.24 16.79
N ASP A 32 -19.02 1.06 16.14
CA ASP A 32 -18.53 2.15 15.29
C ASP A 32 -17.57 3.02 16.13
N ILE A 33 -16.26 2.87 15.89
CA ILE A 33 -15.25 3.79 16.42
C ILE A 33 -15.62 5.17 15.89
N SER A 34 -15.93 6.11 16.78
CA SER A 34 -16.40 7.42 16.35
C SER A 34 -15.27 8.18 15.65
N GLN A 35 -15.58 9.12 14.75
CA GLN A 35 -14.55 10.04 14.22
C GLN A 35 -13.78 10.75 15.34
N GLN A 36 -14.40 10.92 16.52
CA GLN A 36 -13.74 11.47 17.71
C GLN A 36 -12.60 10.57 18.20
N ASP A 37 -12.76 9.25 18.18
CA ASP A 37 -11.72 8.30 18.60
C ASP A 37 -10.50 8.33 17.66
N ILE A 38 -10.72 8.43 16.33
CA ILE A 38 -9.62 8.59 15.37
C ILE A 38 -8.93 9.96 15.54
N SER A 39 -9.68 11.01 15.90
CA SER A 39 -9.11 12.34 16.17
C SER A 39 -8.29 12.39 17.47
N ALA A 40 -8.59 11.50 18.42
CA ALA A 40 -7.86 11.36 19.67
C ALA A 40 -6.58 10.52 19.53
N PHE A 41 -6.44 9.73 18.44
CA PHE A 41 -5.25 8.93 18.19
C PHE A 41 -3.98 9.81 18.14
N ARG A 42 -2.93 9.32 18.77
CA ARG A 42 -1.60 9.95 18.80
C ARG A 42 -0.56 8.92 18.42
N PHE A 43 0.38 9.32 17.59
CA PHE A 43 1.52 8.50 17.22
C PHE A 43 2.67 8.77 18.19
N ASP A 44 3.19 7.71 18.80
CA ASP A 44 4.42 7.71 19.59
C ASP A 44 5.41 6.75 18.92
N PHE A 45 6.52 7.30 18.42
CA PHE A 45 7.55 6.53 17.73
C PHE A 45 8.17 5.44 18.62
N ARG A 46 8.45 5.75 19.89
CA ARG A 46 9.08 4.80 20.82
C ARG A 46 8.16 3.62 21.10
N GLU A 47 6.88 3.90 21.31
CA GLU A 47 5.87 2.85 21.47
C GLU A 47 5.73 2.02 20.20
N ALA A 48 5.67 2.66 19.03
CA ALA A 48 5.55 1.98 17.73
C ALA A 48 6.74 1.04 17.46
N ALA A 49 7.98 1.49 17.68
CA ALA A 49 9.18 0.68 17.50
C ALA A 49 9.24 -0.52 18.47
N ARG A 50 8.94 -0.30 19.76
CA ARG A 50 8.87 -1.38 20.75
C ARG A 50 7.78 -2.39 20.39
N LYS A 51 6.63 -1.90 19.92
CA LYS A 51 5.54 -2.75 19.47
C LYS A 51 5.93 -3.56 18.23
N ALA A 52 6.62 -2.98 17.26
CA ALA A 52 7.10 -3.71 16.08
C ALA A 52 8.04 -4.86 16.47
N VAL A 53 8.98 -4.61 17.39
CA VAL A 53 9.89 -5.63 17.94
C VAL A 53 9.14 -6.72 18.71
N LYS A 54 8.12 -6.35 19.50
CA LYS A 54 7.28 -7.31 20.24
C LYS A 54 6.44 -8.18 19.30
N ASP A 55 5.85 -7.56 18.27
CA ASP A 55 4.98 -8.19 17.30
C ASP A 55 5.78 -9.12 16.36
N HIS A 56 7.05 -8.78 16.07
CA HIS A 56 7.94 -9.50 15.15
C HIS A 56 9.35 -9.67 15.76
N PRO A 57 9.53 -10.58 16.73
CA PRO A 57 10.79 -10.73 17.46
C PRO A 57 12.00 -11.10 16.59
N GLU A 58 11.78 -11.60 15.37
CA GLU A 58 12.83 -11.89 14.39
C GLU A 58 13.60 -10.64 13.94
N ILE A 59 12.96 -9.47 13.86
CA ILE A 59 13.62 -8.23 13.39
C ILE A 59 14.49 -7.59 14.48
N ALA A 60 14.26 -7.93 15.74
CA ALA A 60 15.03 -7.44 16.90
C ALA A 60 16.52 -7.84 16.86
N LYS A 61 16.89 -8.79 15.99
CA LYS A 61 18.26 -9.32 15.90
C LYS A 61 19.18 -8.44 15.07
N ASN A 62 18.63 -7.64 14.18
CA ASN A 62 19.37 -6.93 13.15
C ASN A 62 18.68 -5.64 12.69
N THR A 63 17.74 -5.07 13.44
CA THR A 63 17.05 -3.83 13.04
C THR A 63 17.32 -2.71 14.02
N VAL A 64 17.59 -1.51 13.49
CA VAL A 64 17.59 -0.24 14.20
C VAL A 64 16.41 0.61 13.71
N PHE A 65 15.62 1.13 14.64
CA PHE A 65 14.59 2.13 14.36
C PHE A 65 15.14 3.50 14.73
N VAL A 66 14.97 4.48 13.86
CA VAL A 66 15.43 5.86 14.09
C VAL A 66 14.29 6.84 13.88
N ASP A 67 14.01 7.70 14.85
CA ASP A 67 13.24 8.91 14.65
C ASP A 67 14.19 10.01 14.16
N ALA A 68 14.20 10.22 12.85
CA ALA A 68 15.08 11.18 12.24
C ALA A 68 14.76 12.62 12.67
N ALA A 69 13.55 12.95 13.13
CA ALA A 69 13.27 14.31 13.57
C ALA A 69 13.91 14.63 14.93
N ASN A 70 14.03 13.62 15.78
CA ASN A 70 14.47 13.76 17.18
C ASN A 70 15.84 13.14 17.48
N ASP A 71 16.50 12.56 16.48
CA ASP A 71 17.75 11.79 16.65
C ASP A 71 17.60 10.68 17.70
N ASP A 72 16.44 10.02 17.71
CA ASP A 72 16.12 8.98 18.69
C ASP A 72 16.30 7.59 18.08
N TYR A 73 17.13 6.76 18.71
CA TYR A 73 17.52 5.44 18.22
C TYR A 73 16.97 4.35 19.13
N ILE A 74 16.34 3.34 18.53
CA ILE A 74 15.76 2.19 19.23
C ILE A 74 16.23 0.91 18.57
N ALA A 75 17.10 0.18 19.27
CA ALA A 75 17.56 -1.13 18.87
C ALA A 75 17.95 -1.96 20.11
N MET A 76 18.22 -3.25 19.91
CA MET A 76 18.87 -4.05 20.95
C MET A 76 20.33 -3.61 21.10
N PRO A 77 20.95 -3.66 22.31
CA PRO A 77 22.34 -3.25 22.53
C PRO A 77 23.31 -3.84 21.51
N ARG A 78 23.24 -5.16 21.28
CA ARG A 78 24.05 -5.87 20.26
C ARG A 78 23.94 -5.37 18.81
N VAL A 79 22.90 -4.59 18.47
CA VAL A 79 22.75 -3.97 17.14
C VAL A 79 23.47 -2.63 17.13
N MET A 80 23.36 -1.87 18.23
CA MET A 80 24.13 -0.65 18.43
C MET A 80 25.63 -0.94 18.50
N ASP A 81 26.05 -1.96 19.26
CA ASP A 81 27.46 -2.38 19.35
C ASP A 81 28.05 -2.64 17.95
N LYS A 82 27.28 -3.31 17.07
CA LYS A 82 27.72 -3.58 15.68
C LYS A 82 27.83 -2.34 14.80
N LEU A 83 27.01 -1.31 15.06
CA LEU A 83 27.12 -0.03 14.35
C LEU A 83 28.32 0.76 14.88
N GLU A 84 28.56 0.72 16.19
CA GLU A 84 29.71 1.37 16.83
C GLU A 84 31.04 0.73 16.44
N ASP A 85 31.06 -0.60 16.22
CA ASP A 85 32.23 -1.35 15.77
C ASP A 85 32.54 -1.16 14.26
N ASP A 86 31.66 -0.51 13.48
CA ASP A 86 31.78 -0.35 12.03
C ASP A 86 31.48 1.09 11.58
N ASP A 87 32.53 1.90 11.47
CA ASP A 87 32.46 3.32 11.08
C ASP A 87 31.71 3.54 9.76
N SER A 88 31.87 2.63 8.78
CA SER A 88 31.23 2.76 7.47
C SER A 88 29.72 2.52 7.57
N ALA A 89 29.31 1.50 8.34
CA ALA A 89 27.90 1.23 8.60
C ALA A 89 27.23 2.35 9.41
N ALA A 90 27.93 2.92 10.39
CA ALA A 90 27.45 4.09 11.13
C ALA A 90 27.29 5.32 10.21
N GLU A 91 28.26 5.60 9.35
CA GLU A 91 28.19 6.71 8.40
C GLU A 91 27.03 6.56 7.40
N GLU A 92 26.80 5.34 6.88
CA GLU A 92 25.68 5.03 5.99
C GLU A 92 24.33 5.29 6.67
N LEU A 93 24.14 4.82 7.92
CA LEU A 93 22.94 5.09 8.70
C LEU A 93 22.73 6.59 8.90
N GLN A 94 23.80 7.31 9.27
CA GLN A 94 23.74 8.75 9.49
C GLN A 94 23.40 9.52 8.22
N GLU A 95 23.90 9.10 7.06
CA GLU A 95 23.53 9.72 5.80
C GLU A 95 22.05 9.52 5.50
N THR A 96 21.51 8.30 5.69
CA THR A 96 20.07 8.05 5.54
C THR A 96 19.24 8.92 6.49
N VAL A 97 19.67 9.10 7.75
CA VAL A 97 19.03 10.01 8.70
C VAL A 97 19.07 11.48 8.24
N ARG A 98 20.21 11.96 7.73
CA ARG A 98 20.34 13.32 7.18
C ARG A 98 19.43 13.52 5.96
N VAL A 99 19.35 12.53 5.08
CA VAL A 99 18.47 12.56 3.91
C VAL A 99 17.00 12.57 4.33
N ALA A 100 16.61 11.74 5.31
CA ALA A 100 15.27 11.72 5.91
C ALA A 100 14.87 13.08 6.48
N LYS A 101 15.73 13.70 7.29
CA LYS A 101 15.55 15.06 7.83
C LYS A 101 15.38 16.10 6.72
N ARG A 102 16.27 16.10 5.73
CA ARG A 102 16.28 17.08 4.63
C ARG A 102 15.02 16.99 3.79
N LEU A 103 14.61 15.77 3.44
CA LEU A 103 13.47 15.52 2.57
C LEU A 103 12.14 15.47 3.32
N LYS A 104 12.18 15.34 4.65
CA LYS A 104 11.03 15.10 5.53
C LYS A 104 10.23 13.89 5.07
N THR A 105 10.90 12.74 4.98
CA THR A 105 10.34 11.48 4.51
C THR A 105 11.01 10.31 5.24
N SER A 106 10.40 9.14 5.17
CA SER A 106 10.90 7.92 5.81
C SER A 106 11.62 7.02 4.81
N PHE A 107 12.46 6.14 5.33
CA PHE A 107 13.21 5.16 4.54
C PHE A 107 13.34 3.85 5.31
N SER A 108 13.52 2.78 4.56
CA SER A 108 14.02 1.51 5.05
C SER A 108 15.20 1.08 4.20
N ASP A 109 16.25 0.60 4.85
CA ASP A 109 17.49 0.23 4.16
C ASP A 109 18.13 -1.03 4.75
N THR A 110 19.05 -1.62 3.99
CA THR A 110 19.92 -2.73 4.42
C THR A 110 21.37 -2.28 4.38
N ILE A 111 21.93 -2.05 5.55
CA ILE A 111 23.31 -1.64 5.78
C ILE A 111 24.18 -2.90 5.89
N HIS A 112 25.14 -3.04 4.99
CA HIS A 112 26.02 -4.21 4.95
C HIS A 112 27.25 -4.01 5.84
N LEU A 113 27.38 -4.84 6.89
CA LEU A 113 28.59 -4.89 7.72
C LEU A 113 29.71 -5.69 7.03
N ASP A 114 29.31 -6.75 6.33
CA ASP A 114 30.18 -7.52 5.44
C ASP A 114 29.35 -8.36 4.45
N SER A 115 29.99 -9.26 3.71
CA SER A 115 29.34 -10.15 2.74
C SER A 115 28.21 -11.03 3.30
N LYS A 116 28.15 -11.25 4.62
CA LYS A 116 27.17 -12.15 5.29
C LYS A 116 26.35 -11.44 6.37
N ARG A 117 26.88 -10.39 6.99
CA ARG A 117 26.24 -9.67 8.08
C ARG A 117 25.68 -8.33 7.60
N HIS A 118 24.48 -8.02 8.04
CA HIS A 118 23.80 -6.78 7.73
C HIS A 118 22.95 -6.30 8.92
N ILE A 119 22.67 -5.00 8.93
CA ILE A 119 21.70 -4.34 9.79
C ILE A 119 20.63 -3.75 8.87
N ARG A 120 19.38 -3.77 9.33
CA ARG A 120 18.25 -3.11 8.68
C ARG A 120 17.96 -1.84 9.43
N SER A 121 17.65 -0.79 8.70
CA SER A 121 17.21 0.46 9.31
C SER A 121 15.75 0.73 8.94
N VAL A 122 14.99 1.22 9.92
CA VAL A 122 13.73 1.93 9.71
C VAL A 122 13.96 3.35 10.17
N VAL A 123 14.18 4.25 9.22
CA VAL A 123 14.40 5.67 9.50
C VAL A 123 13.08 6.39 9.27
N PHE A 124 12.40 6.69 10.37
CA PHE A 124 11.12 7.39 10.36
C PHE A 124 11.31 8.91 10.40
N HIS A 125 10.55 9.60 9.57
CA HIS A 125 10.26 11.01 9.72
C HIS A 125 8.82 11.24 9.25
N SER A 126 8.04 12.05 9.99
CA SER A 126 6.70 12.45 9.52
C SER A 126 6.77 12.95 8.08
N ASP A 127 6.03 12.32 7.18
CA ASP A 127 6.14 12.64 5.77
C ASP A 127 5.57 14.04 5.50
N LYS A 128 6.31 14.84 4.74
CA LYS A 128 5.79 16.08 4.14
C LYS A 128 4.60 15.80 3.21
N HIS A 129 4.54 14.61 2.66
CA HIS A 129 3.57 14.14 1.70
C HIS A 129 2.84 12.91 2.25
N PRO A 130 1.85 13.10 3.15
CA PRO A 130 1.18 12.01 3.85
C PRO A 130 0.51 11.02 2.89
N LEU A 131 0.67 9.72 3.11
CA LEU A 131 0.01 8.63 2.40
C LEU A 131 -1.49 8.55 2.72
N TYR A 132 -1.88 8.91 3.94
CA TYR A 132 -3.24 8.97 4.45
C TYR A 132 -3.74 10.42 4.52
N ASP A 133 -5.00 10.65 4.93
CA ASP A 133 -5.54 12.01 5.00
C ASP A 133 -4.69 12.90 5.92
N ARG A 134 -4.28 14.05 5.38
CA ARG A 134 -3.49 15.06 6.08
C ARG A 134 -4.20 15.62 7.31
N ALA A 135 -5.53 15.61 7.33
CA ALA A 135 -6.29 16.00 8.51
C ALA A 135 -5.99 15.12 9.72
N ASN A 136 -5.54 13.87 9.49
CA ASN A 136 -5.16 12.94 10.54
C ASN A 136 -3.69 12.52 10.46
N ARG A 137 -2.80 13.47 10.78
CA ARG A 137 -1.35 13.25 10.73
C ARG A 137 -0.89 12.05 11.57
N ALA A 138 -1.51 11.76 12.71
CA ALA A 138 -1.12 10.62 13.54
C ALA A 138 -1.41 9.27 12.84
N VAL A 139 -2.56 9.17 12.14
CA VAL A 139 -2.89 8.01 11.30
C VAL A 139 -1.87 7.85 10.17
N ASP A 140 -1.47 8.96 9.56
CA ASP A 140 -0.46 8.94 8.51
C ASP A 140 0.93 8.51 9.02
N ASP A 141 1.36 9.07 10.14
CA ASP A 141 2.66 8.78 10.75
C ASP A 141 2.75 7.28 11.09
N VAL A 142 1.70 6.70 11.71
CA VAL A 142 1.71 5.27 12.04
C VAL A 142 1.65 4.39 10.79
N GLY A 143 0.90 4.79 9.77
CA GLY A 143 0.84 4.06 8.50
C GLY A 143 2.16 4.10 7.74
N THR A 144 2.86 5.23 7.75
CA THR A 144 4.21 5.39 7.20
C THR A 144 5.21 4.51 7.95
N PHE A 145 5.16 4.53 9.28
CA PHE A 145 6.00 3.64 10.10
C PHE A 145 5.73 2.15 9.81
N ASP A 146 4.45 1.76 9.69
CA ASP A 146 4.07 0.38 9.34
C ASP A 146 4.58 0.03 7.92
N HIS A 147 4.55 0.95 6.95
CA HIS A 147 5.07 0.75 5.60
C HIS A 147 6.56 0.42 5.62
N GLU A 148 7.40 1.24 6.27
CA GLU A 148 8.84 0.97 6.38
C GLU A 148 9.15 -0.32 7.14
N THR A 149 8.35 -0.62 8.17
CA THR A 149 8.43 -1.91 8.87
C THR A 149 8.11 -3.09 7.93
N GLY A 150 7.16 -2.91 7.01
CA GLY A 150 6.79 -3.90 5.99
C GLY A 150 7.95 -4.28 5.07
N HIS A 151 8.82 -3.33 4.72
CA HIS A 151 10.07 -3.60 3.98
C HIS A 151 11.05 -4.46 4.79
N VAL A 152 11.25 -4.14 6.07
CA VAL A 152 12.11 -4.91 6.97
C VAL A 152 11.65 -6.35 7.14
N LEU A 153 10.33 -6.58 7.19
CA LEU A 153 9.71 -7.91 7.30
C LEU A 153 9.76 -8.73 5.98
N SER A 154 10.12 -8.10 4.87
CA SER A 154 10.01 -8.69 3.52
C SER A 154 11.24 -8.46 2.64
N PRO A 155 12.48 -8.72 3.12
CA PRO A 155 13.70 -8.42 2.37
C PRO A 155 13.82 -9.06 1.00
N GLU A 156 13.22 -10.23 0.85
CA GLU A 156 13.27 -11.00 -0.38
C GLU A 156 12.51 -10.33 -1.51
N THR A 157 11.65 -9.36 -1.19
CA THR A 157 10.90 -8.58 -2.18
C THR A 157 11.70 -7.37 -2.63
N GLN A 158 11.58 -7.02 -3.91
CA GLN A 158 12.33 -5.91 -4.52
C GLN A 158 11.43 -5.12 -5.48
N GLY A 159 11.81 -3.86 -5.76
CA GLY A 159 11.11 -2.99 -6.71
C GLY A 159 9.62 -2.83 -6.39
N THR A 160 8.77 -2.92 -7.42
CA THR A 160 7.31 -2.74 -7.26
C THR A 160 6.68 -3.74 -6.30
N LEU A 161 7.20 -4.97 -6.20
CA LEU A 161 6.67 -5.98 -5.29
C LEU A 161 6.96 -5.63 -3.82
N ALA A 162 8.12 -5.04 -3.53
CA ALA A 162 8.47 -4.60 -2.19
C ALA A 162 7.52 -3.50 -1.71
N GLU A 163 7.31 -2.47 -2.53
CA GLU A 163 6.38 -1.37 -2.25
C GLU A 163 4.95 -1.86 -2.06
N ASN A 164 4.48 -2.79 -2.90
CA ASN A 164 3.15 -3.39 -2.76
C ASN A 164 3.03 -4.20 -1.47
N THR A 165 4.09 -4.88 -1.04
CA THR A 165 4.12 -5.67 0.20
C THR A 165 4.11 -4.75 1.43
N ALA A 166 4.90 -3.68 1.40
CA ALA A 166 4.95 -2.66 2.44
C ALA A 166 3.60 -1.94 2.60
N ASP A 167 3.01 -1.44 1.51
CA ASP A 167 1.67 -0.83 1.53
C ASP A 167 0.60 -1.83 1.97
N ALA A 168 0.66 -3.09 1.52
CA ALA A 168 -0.29 -4.12 1.95
C ALA A 168 -0.22 -4.34 3.47
N TYR A 169 0.99 -4.42 4.02
CA TYR A 169 1.18 -4.55 5.46
C TYR A 169 0.62 -3.33 6.20
N ALA A 170 0.99 -2.12 5.79
CA ALA A 170 0.50 -0.87 6.39
C ALA A 170 -1.03 -0.77 6.36
N VAL A 171 -1.66 -1.10 5.24
CA VAL A 171 -3.12 -1.04 5.09
C VAL A 171 -3.81 -2.10 5.97
N ILE A 172 -3.30 -3.33 6.05
CA ILE A 172 -3.90 -4.35 6.93
C ILE A 172 -3.74 -3.95 8.40
N ARG A 173 -2.60 -3.39 8.80
CA ARG A 173 -2.38 -2.85 10.15
C ARG A 173 -3.32 -1.68 10.47
N HIS A 174 -3.58 -0.81 9.50
CA HIS A 174 -4.58 0.25 9.62
C HIS A 174 -5.97 -0.34 9.89
N VAL A 175 -6.39 -1.33 9.09
CA VAL A 175 -7.68 -2.03 9.28
C VAL A 175 -7.78 -2.65 10.68
N GLN A 176 -6.71 -3.25 11.19
CA GLN A 176 -6.69 -3.81 12.55
C GLN A 176 -6.79 -2.74 13.64
N ARG A 177 -6.08 -1.62 13.45
CA ARG A 177 -5.98 -0.55 14.44
C ARG A 177 -7.30 0.21 14.59
N PHE A 178 -8.04 0.35 13.50
CA PHE A 178 -9.30 1.10 13.45
C PHE A 178 -10.51 0.20 13.20
N ASP A 179 -10.46 -1.04 13.68
CA ASP A 179 -11.58 -2.00 13.71
C ASP A 179 -12.38 -2.09 12.40
N GLY A 180 -11.69 -2.28 11.27
CA GLY A 180 -12.34 -2.45 9.97
C GLY A 180 -12.62 -1.16 9.19
N GLN A 181 -12.36 0.01 9.78
CA GLN A 181 -12.73 1.28 9.15
C GLN A 181 -11.95 1.56 7.86
N LYS A 182 -12.70 2.09 6.89
CA LYS A 182 -12.19 2.44 5.55
C LYS A 182 -11.58 3.84 5.47
N THR A 183 -11.68 4.62 6.54
CA THR A 183 -11.17 6.00 6.61
C THR A 183 -9.71 5.98 6.15
N ASP A 184 -9.39 6.85 5.20
CA ASP A 184 -8.05 7.11 4.67
C ASP A 184 -7.42 6.04 3.74
N ILE A 185 -7.88 4.78 3.74
CA ILE A 185 -7.35 3.74 2.81
C ILE A 185 -7.68 4.09 1.34
N GLY A 186 -8.90 4.60 1.10
CA GLY A 186 -9.32 5.03 -0.23
C GLY A 186 -8.43 6.15 -0.79
N TYR A 187 -8.03 7.08 0.09
CA TYR A 187 -7.12 8.18 -0.23
C TYR A 187 -5.71 7.65 -0.58
N ALA A 188 -5.16 6.71 0.19
CA ALA A 188 -3.86 6.12 -0.10
C ALA A 188 -3.82 5.50 -1.51
N SER A 189 -4.84 4.71 -1.87
CA SER A 189 -4.96 4.11 -3.19
C SER A 189 -5.08 5.15 -4.31
N TRP A 190 -5.89 6.19 -4.11
CA TRP A 190 -6.01 7.34 -5.02
C TRP A 190 -4.67 8.05 -5.21
N LYS A 191 -3.97 8.37 -4.12
CA LYS A 191 -2.70 9.08 -4.12
C LYS A 191 -1.64 8.30 -4.89
N ARG A 192 -1.57 6.98 -4.72
CA ARG A 192 -0.64 6.09 -5.45
C ARG A 192 -0.95 6.06 -6.95
N ALA A 193 -2.23 6.09 -7.34
CA ALA A 193 -2.64 6.20 -8.75
C ALA A 193 -2.22 7.54 -9.37
N VAL A 194 -2.47 8.66 -8.65
CA VAL A 194 -2.05 10.00 -9.10
C VAL A 194 -0.52 10.08 -9.17
N GLN A 195 0.20 9.58 -8.16
CA GLN A 195 1.67 9.57 -8.14
C GLN A 195 2.25 8.80 -9.32
N PHE A 196 1.68 7.62 -9.63
CA PHE A 196 2.08 6.84 -10.79
C PHE A 196 1.90 7.62 -12.10
N ILE A 197 0.72 8.20 -12.34
CA ILE A 197 0.43 8.94 -13.58
C ILE A 197 1.35 10.17 -13.71
N MET A 198 1.46 10.97 -12.64
CA MET A 198 2.12 12.27 -12.68
C MET A 198 3.64 12.15 -12.65
N ALA A 199 4.20 11.28 -11.80
CA ALA A 199 5.64 11.10 -11.67
C ALA A 199 6.19 10.01 -12.59
N GLY A 200 5.35 9.13 -13.14
CA GLY A 200 5.78 7.97 -13.93
C GLY A 200 6.52 6.90 -13.13
N LYS A 201 6.47 6.96 -11.79
CA LYS A 201 7.14 5.99 -10.90
C LYS A 201 6.30 4.72 -10.80
N THR A 202 6.72 3.66 -11.49
CA THR A 202 6.03 2.35 -11.47
C THR A 202 6.22 1.58 -10.17
N SER A 203 7.31 1.82 -9.44
CA SER A 203 7.58 1.14 -8.15
C SER A 203 6.46 1.38 -7.14
N HIS A 204 5.91 2.59 -7.11
CA HIS A 204 4.85 2.97 -6.17
C HIS A 204 3.44 2.70 -6.70
N LEU A 205 3.26 1.93 -7.79
CA LEU A 205 1.92 1.59 -8.27
C LEU A 205 1.34 0.44 -7.41
N THR A 206 0.88 0.80 -6.22
CA THR A 206 0.32 -0.14 -5.22
C THR A 206 -1.21 -0.15 -5.20
N THR A 207 -1.85 0.73 -5.98
CA THR A 207 -3.31 0.92 -6.08
C THR A 207 -4.09 -0.41 -6.21
N PHE A 208 -3.62 -1.34 -7.03
CA PHE A 208 -4.30 -2.64 -7.23
C PHE A 208 -4.35 -3.48 -5.96
N THR A 209 -3.24 -3.55 -5.24
CA THR A 209 -3.13 -4.30 -3.97
C THR A 209 -3.95 -3.62 -2.88
N VAL A 210 -3.83 -2.30 -2.74
CA VAL A 210 -4.57 -1.53 -1.72
C VAL A 210 -6.08 -1.62 -1.94
N ASP A 211 -6.56 -1.42 -3.17
CA ASP A 211 -7.99 -1.53 -3.47
C ASP A 211 -8.52 -2.95 -3.23
N LYS A 212 -7.71 -3.98 -3.49
CA LYS A 212 -8.11 -5.36 -3.24
C LYS A 212 -8.26 -5.66 -1.74
N ILE A 213 -7.33 -5.19 -0.91
CA ILE A 213 -7.46 -5.25 0.55
C ILE A 213 -8.71 -4.49 1.01
N LEU A 214 -8.94 -3.28 0.47
CA LEU A 214 -10.11 -2.49 0.80
C LEU A 214 -11.41 -3.24 0.50
N LEU A 215 -11.51 -3.93 -0.64
CA LEU A 215 -12.70 -4.73 -0.98
C LEU A 215 -12.87 -5.95 -0.09
N ASP A 216 -11.78 -6.64 0.22
CA ASP A 216 -11.84 -7.90 0.93
C ASP A 216 -12.01 -7.74 2.44
N ARG A 217 -11.78 -6.54 3.00
CA ARG A 217 -11.72 -6.27 4.45
C ARG A 217 -12.89 -6.84 5.26
N GLU A 218 -14.11 -6.74 4.74
CA GLU A 218 -15.33 -7.22 5.41
C GLU A 218 -15.42 -8.75 5.43
N SER A 219 -14.82 -9.41 4.43
CA SER A 219 -14.88 -10.86 4.24
C SER A 219 -13.63 -11.61 4.72
N ALA A 220 -12.47 -10.96 4.71
CA ALA A 220 -11.17 -11.54 5.02
C ALA A 220 -10.80 -11.48 6.52
N ASN A 221 -11.62 -10.80 7.33
CA ASN A 221 -11.46 -10.71 8.79
C ASN A 221 -10.05 -10.27 9.22
N PHE A 222 -9.53 -9.21 8.58
CA PHE A 222 -8.17 -8.73 8.83
C PHE A 222 -7.92 -8.29 10.28
N VAL A 223 -8.96 -7.81 10.96
CA VAL A 223 -8.92 -7.34 12.35
C VAL A 223 -8.39 -8.41 13.30
N SER A 224 -8.71 -9.69 13.06
CA SER A 224 -8.32 -10.77 13.97
C SER A 224 -6.96 -11.41 13.66
N LEU A 225 -6.22 -10.94 12.66
CA LEU A 225 -4.95 -11.56 12.30
C LEU A 225 -3.88 -11.25 13.34
N THR A 226 -3.02 -12.23 13.61
CA THR A 226 -1.78 -11.98 14.36
C THR A 226 -0.79 -11.18 13.51
N PRO A 227 0.24 -10.56 14.12
CA PRO A 227 1.26 -9.85 13.36
C PRO A 227 1.96 -10.72 12.31
N ALA A 228 2.36 -11.94 12.67
CA ALA A 228 2.97 -12.89 11.73
C ALA A 228 2.03 -13.27 10.57
N GLN A 229 0.74 -13.49 10.86
CA GLN A 229 -0.27 -13.71 9.81
C GLN A 229 -0.44 -12.48 8.92
N THR A 230 -0.38 -11.28 9.49
CA THR A 230 -0.48 -10.02 8.76
C THR A 230 0.67 -9.86 7.77
N ALA A 231 1.92 -10.08 8.20
CA ALA A 231 3.08 -10.03 7.32
C ALA A 231 2.98 -11.06 6.18
N LYS A 232 2.54 -12.28 6.49
CA LYS A 232 2.34 -13.32 5.48
C LYS A 232 1.24 -12.96 4.47
N ILE A 233 0.08 -12.53 4.95
CA ILE A 233 -1.06 -12.16 4.09
C ILE A 233 -0.73 -10.94 3.25
N ALA A 234 -0.01 -9.95 3.79
CA ALA A 234 0.46 -8.79 3.03
C ALA A 234 1.30 -9.20 1.81
N LYS A 235 2.27 -10.12 2.00
CA LYS A 235 3.07 -10.70 0.91
C LYS A 235 2.20 -11.43 -0.13
N GLU A 236 1.22 -12.20 0.32
CA GLU A 236 0.31 -12.94 -0.57
C GLU A 236 -0.55 -11.99 -1.42
N TYR A 237 -1.12 -10.95 -0.82
CA TYR A 237 -1.88 -9.92 -1.54
C TYR A 237 -0.98 -9.20 -2.56
N ALA A 238 0.20 -8.76 -2.13
CA ALA A 238 1.14 -8.09 -3.02
C ALA A 238 1.55 -9.00 -4.19
N ARG A 239 1.86 -10.28 -3.94
CA ARG A 239 2.21 -11.24 -5.00
C ARG A 239 1.09 -11.44 -6.02
N ASN A 240 -0.16 -11.47 -5.57
CA ASN A 240 -1.32 -11.73 -6.42
C ASN A 240 -1.80 -10.50 -7.18
N HIS A 241 -1.49 -9.29 -6.68
CA HIS A 241 -2.08 -8.05 -7.18
C HIS A 241 -1.06 -7.01 -7.68
N THR A 242 0.23 -7.24 -7.48
CA THR A 242 1.28 -6.45 -8.15
C THR A 242 1.23 -6.71 -9.67
N PRO A 243 1.08 -5.69 -10.52
CA PRO A 243 1.17 -5.87 -11.95
C PRO A 243 2.57 -6.33 -12.35
N ASP A 244 2.66 -7.28 -13.28
CA ASP A 244 3.94 -7.68 -13.86
C ASP A 244 4.59 -6.54 -14.66
N GLU A 245 5.86 -6.72 -15.03
CA GLU A 245 6.65 -5.71 -15.72
C GLU A 245 6.03 -5.28 -17.06
N ALA A 246 5.41 -6.20 -17.81
CA ALA A 246 4.79 -5.90 -19.08
C ALA A 246 3.55 -5.00 -18.90
N ARG A 247 2.71 -5.31 -17.92
CA ARG A 247 1.57 -4.48 -17.51
C ARG A 247 2.02 -3.10 -17.03
N LEU A 248 3.07 -3.03 -16.20
CA LEU A 248 3.65 -1.76 -15.75
C LEU A 248 4.18 -0.91 -16.92
N LYS A 249 4.92 -1.51 -17.87
CA LYS A 249 5.42 -0.83 -19.08
C LYS A 249 4.27 -0.32 -19.96
N SER A 250 3.21 -1.12 -20.11
CA SER A 250 2.02 -0.74 -20.87
C SER A 250 1.32 0.47 -20.23
N LEU A 251 1.05 0.43 -18.93
CA LEU A 251 0.47 1.55 -18.19
C LEU A 251 1.34 2.81 -18.25
N ALA A 252 2.65 2.65 -18.05
CA ALA A 252 3.61 3.73 -18.09
C ALA A 252 3.60 4.45 -19.45
N ARG A 253 3.41 3.69 -20.53
CA ARG A 253 3.28 4.21 -21.90
C ARG A 253 1.93 4.91 -22.11
N ALA A 254 0.84 4.31 -21.65
CA ALA A 254 -0.51 4.85 -21.80
C ALA A 254 -0.64 6.26 -21.19
N PHE A 255 -0.05 6.48 -20.01
CA PHE A 255 -0.10 7.78 -19.32
C PHE A 255 1.09 8.70 -19.62
N ARG A 256 1.98 8.36 -20.56
CA ARG A 256 3.18 9.17 -20.86
C ARG A 256 2.86 10.64 -21.16
N ALA A 257 1.78 10.89 -21.89
CA ALA A 257 1.35 12.24 -22.27
C ALA A 257 0.72 13.07 -21.13
N ALA A 258 0.30 12.39 -20.05
CA ALA A 258 -0.24 13.02 -18.85
C ALA A 258 0.80 13.21 -17.74
N ARG A 259 2.04 12.75 -17.95
CA ARG A 259 3.14 12.98 -16.99
C ARG A 259 3.45 14.47 -16.95
N ASP A 260 3.00 15.11 -15.88
CA ASP A 260 3.32 16.49 -15.58
C ASP A 260 3.45 16.63 -14.06
N LYS A 261 4.42 17.42 -13.60
CA LYS A 261 4.56 17.75 -12.17
C LYS A 261 3.58 18.85 -11.75
N LYS A 262 2.94 19.51 -12.71
CA LYS A 262 1.93 20.55 -12.49
C LYS A 262 0.54 19.91 -12.47
N LEU A 263 -0.09 19.89 -11.29
CA LEU A 263 -1.44 19.34 -11.05
C LEU A 263 -2.51 20.30 -11.60
N THR A 264 -2.52 20.51 -12.91
CA THR A 264 -3.41 21.47 -13.58
C THR A 264 -4.68 20.79 -14.11
N GLN A 265 -5.75 21.55 -14.33
CA GLN A 265 -6.93 21.04 -15.02
C GLN A 265 -6.59 20.45 -16.39
N GLU A 266 -5.66 21.07 -17.13
CA GLU A 266 -5.19 20.57 -18.42
C GLU A 266 -4.56 19.17 -18.31
N THR A 267 -3.76 18.94 -17.28
CA THR A 267 -3.22 17.59 -17.00
C THR A 267 -4.34 16.59 -16.76
N PHE A 268 -5.34 16.94 -15.95
CA PHE A 268 -6.49 16.08 -15.69
C PHE A 268 -7.37 15.88 -16.93
N ARG A 269 -7.44 16.83 -17.87
CA ARG A 269 -8.14 16.65 -19.16
C ARG A 269 -7.46 15.56 -19.98
N ARG A 270 -6.12 15.53 -20.00
CA ARG A 270 -5.36 14.48 -20.68
C ARG A 270 -5.60 13.12 -20.02
N ILE A 271 -5.61 13.06 -18.69
CA ILE A 271 -5.95 11.83 -17.95
C ILE A 271 -7.36 11.38 -18.32
N ALA A 272 -8.35 12.27 -18.32
CA ALA A 272 -9.73 11.97 -18.70
C ALA A 272 -9.83 11.48 -20.15
N ALA A 273 -9.14 12.11 -21.10
CA ALA A 273 -9.13 11.71 -22.50
C ALA A 273 -8.53 10.31 -22.69
N ILE A 274 -7.41 10.00 -22.03
CA ILE A 274 -6.79 8.66 -22.04
C ILE A 274 -7.75 7.63 -21.44
N THR A 275 -8.32 7.94 -20.27
CA THR A 275 -9.23 7.06 -19.54
C THR A 275 -10.49 6.76 -20.35
N LEU A 276 -11.16 7.79 -20.88
CA LEU A 276 -12.41 7.63 -21.62
C LEU A 276 -12.24 6.89 -22.95
N ARG A 277 -11.05 6.91 -23.56
CA ARG A 277 -10.72 6.14 -24.77
C ARG A 277 -10.32 4.69 -24.48
N ALA A 278 -9.82 4.40 -23.29
CA ALA A 278 -9.38 3.07 -22.93
C ALA A 278 -10.53 2.05 -22.91
N ASP A 279 -10.21 0.78 -23.20
CA ASP A 279 -11.13 -0.33 -22.99
C ASP A 279 -11.54 -0.41 -21.51
N VAL A 280 -12.83 -0.63 -21.26
CA VAL A 280 -13.38 -0.56 -19.89
C VAL A 280 -12.81 -1.62 -18.96
N GLN A 281 -12.34 -2.76 -19.48
CA GLN A 281 -11.71 -3.84 -18.71
C GLN A 281 -10.19 -3.65 -18.57
N SER A 282 -9.60 -2.59 -19.15
CA SER A 282 -8.16 -2.38 -19.11
C SER A 282 -7.68 -1.74 -17.81
N ASP A 283 -6.45 -2.05 -17.42
CA ASP A 283 -5.74 -1.38 -16.32
C ASP A 283 -5.64 0.14 -16.55
N THR A 284 -5.58 0.59 -17.81
CA THR A 284 -5.54 2.02 -18.16
C THR A 284 -6.84 2.72 -17.76
N PHE A 285 -7.99 2.12 -18.09
CA PHE A 285 -9.27 2.64 -17.65
C PHE A 285 -9.36 2.64 -16.13
N TYR A 286 -8.92 1.56 -15.48
CA TYR A 286 -8.96 1.44 -14.03
C TYR A 286 -8.15 2.52 -13.31
N ILE A 287 -6.84 2.63 -13.61
CA ILE A 287 -5.94 3.58 -12.95
C ILE A 287 -6.33 5.03 -13.25
N GLY A 288 -6.69 5.33 -14.50
CA GLY A 288 -7.16 6.65 -14.88
C GLY A 288 -8.44 7.06 -14.15
N THR A 289 -9.39 6.13 -14.04
CA THR A 289 -10.63 6.35 -13.28
C THR A 289 -10.34 6.57 -11.80
N ARG A 290 -9.45 5.77 -11.18
CA ARG A 290 -9.05 5.96 -9.78
C ARG A 290 -8.49 7.35 -9.53
N ALA A 291 -7.62 7.86 -10.40
CA ALA A 291 -7.05 9.20 -10.25
C ALA A 291 -8.08 10.34 -10.40
N LEU A 292 -9.15 10.13 -11.18
CA LEU A 292 -10.17 11.13 -11.49
C LEU A 292 -11.32 11.17 -10.48
N LEU A 293 -11.75 10.03 -9.92
CA LEU A 293 -13.00 9.96 -9.16
C LEU A 293 -13.00 10.83 -7.90
N GLU A 294 -11.91 10.83 -7.13
CA GLU A 294 -11.82 11.56 -5.86
C GLU A 294 -12.14 13.07 -6.03
N PRO A 295 -11.44 13.84 -6.90
CA PRO A 295 -11.78 15.24 -7.11
C PRO A 295 -13.12 15.46 -7.84
N LEU A 296 -13.61 14.52 -8.65
CA LEU A 296 -14.91 14.64 -9.34
C LEU A 296 -16.12 14.38 -8.41
N GLN A 297 -15.96 13.55 -7.39
CA GLN A 297 -17.00 13.27 -6.42
C GLN A 297 -17.09 14.36 -5.36
N ASN A 298 -15.93 14.81 -4.85
CA ASN A 298 -15.85 15.77 -3.75
C ASN A 298 -15.73 17.22 -4.23
N GLY A 299 -15.70 17.46 -5.54
CA GLY A 299 -15.43 18.77 -6.17
C GLY A 299 -13.97 19.23 -6.05
N SER A 300 -13.20 18.64 -5.13
CA SER A 300 -11.77 18.85 -4.99
C SER A 300 -11.06 17.70 -4.27
N ALA A 301 -9.75 17.59 -4.45
CA ALA A 301 -8.89 16.64 -3.73
C ALA A 301 -7.52 17.26 -3.46
N THR A 302 -6.90 16.97 -2.31
CA THR A 302 -5.57 17.51 -1.97
C THR A 302 -4.49 16.46 -2.24
N TYR A 303 -3.55 16.78 -3.13
CA TYR A 303 -2.37 15.94 -3.42
C TYR A 303 -1.09 16.70 -3.07
N ASN A 304 -0.28 16.16 -2.15
CA ASN A 304 1.00 16.76 -1.71
C ASN A 304 0.87 18.25 -1.32
N GLY A 305 -0.22 18.61 -0.62
CA GLY A 305 -0.51 19.97 -0.18
C GLY A 305 -1.06 20.91 -1.26
N ARG A 306 -1.27 20.42 -2.49
CA ARG A 306 -1.89 21.19 -3.58
C ARG A 306 -3.33 20.73 -3.78
N ASN A 307 -4.25 21.68 -3.84
CA ASN A 307 -5.65 21.39 -4.09
C ASN A 307 -5.92 21.24 -5.60
N ILE A 308 -6.52 20.12 -5.99
CA ILE A 308 -7.00 19.81 -7.34
C ILE A 308 -8.49 20.10 -7.36
N ARG A 309 -8.95 21.04 -8.18
CA ARG A 309 -10.37 21.36 -8.36
C ARG A 309 -10.80 21.07 -9.79
N LEU A 310 -11.73 20.14 -9.94
CA LEU A 310 -12.32 19.74 -11.22
C LEU A 310 -13.81 20.12 -11.21
N ASN A 311 -14.10 21.35 -11.63
CA ASN A 311 -15.44 21.93 -11.54
C ASN A 311 -15.87 22.61 -12.86
N GLY A 312 -17.18 22.65 -13.11
CA GLY A 312 -17.78 23.19 -14.33
C GLY A 312 -18.31 22.09 -15.25
N SER A 313 -19.12 22.50 -16.23
CA SER A 313 -19.94 21.60 -17.06
C SER A 313 -19.12 20.55 -17.83
N GLU A 314 -17.87 20.86 -18.21
CA GLU A 314 -16.95 19.90 -18.82
C GLU A 314 -16.71 18.69 -17.90
N TRP A 315 -16.42 18.95 -16.61
CA TRP A 315 -16.12 17.91 -15.63
C TRP A 315 -17.36 17.11 -15.24
N ASP A 316 -18.52 17.75 -15.20
CA ASP A 316 -19.81 17.05 -15.04
C ASP A 316 -20.05 16.05 -16.18
N GLY A 317 -19.77 16.46 -17.42
CA GLY A 317 -19.83 15.59 -18.59
C GLY A 317 -18.82 14.43 -18.54
N ILE A 318 -17.59 14.69 -18.10
CA ILE A 318 -16.56 13.65 -17.90
C ILE A 318 -17.01 12.66 -16.82
N LYS A 319 -17.51 13.15 -15.69
CA LYS A 319 -18.02 12.33 -14.59
C LYS A 319 -19.15 11.42 -15.04
N ALA A 320 -20.16 11.96 -15.72
CA ALA A 320 -21.28 11.18 -16.23
C ALA A 320 -20.84 10.05 -17.20
N ARG A 321 -19.88 10.34 -18.09
CA ARG A 321 -19.34 9.33 -19.03
C ARG A 321 -18.51 8.25 -18.32
N LEU A 322 -17.70 8.63 -17.33
CA LEU A 322 -17.00 7.66 -16.48
C LEU A 322 -18.00 6.79 -15.74
N GLU A 323 -19.04 7.39 -15.16
CA GLU A 323 -20.08 6.66 -14.43
C GLU A 323 -20.84 5.69 -15.32
N GLN A 324 -21.13 6.06 -16.57
CA GLN A 324 -21.74 5.17 -17.55
C GLN A 324 -20.84 3.97 -17.87
N LYS A 325 -19.53 4.20 -18.12
CA LYS A 325 -18.58 3.10 -18.36
C LYS A 325 -18.40 2.21 -17.12
N ILE A 326 -18.29 2.79 -15.92
CA ILE A 326 -18.25 2.02 -14.68
C ILE A 326 -19.53 1.19 -14.51
N ALA A 327 -20.67 1.69 -14.98
CA ALA A 327 -21.94 0.97 -14.88
C ALA A 327 -21.96 -0.35 -15.69
N THR A 328 -21.09 -0.52 -16.69
CA THR A 328 -20.98 -1.75 -17.48
C THR A 328 -20.02 -2.78 -16.89
N LEU A 329 -19.28 -2.44 -15.84
CA LEU A 329 -18.37 -3.37 -15.16
C LEU A 329 -19.12 -4.39 -14.30
N PRO A 330 -18.55 -5.59 -14.08
CA PRO A 330 -19.09 -6.58 -13.15
C PRO A 330 -19.34 -5.96 -11.77
N SER A 331 -20.39 -6.40 -11.08
CA SER A 331 -20.78 -5.85 -9.76
C SER A 331 -19.66 -5.92 -8.72
N ALA A 332 -18.81 -6.94 -8.79
CA ALA A 332 -17.66 -7.15 -7.92
C ALA A 332 -16.41 -6.32 -8.29
N HIS A 333 -16.46 -5.54 -9.38
CA HIS A 333 -15.30 -4.76 -9.82
C HIS A 333 -15.01 -3.61 -8.83
N PRO A 334 -13.74 -3.33 -8.46
CA PRO A 334 -13.40 -2.31 -7.47
C PRO A 334 -14.06 -0.94 -7.68
N LEU A 335 -14.07 -0.45 -8.93
CA LEU A 335 -14.70 0.84 -9.29
C LEU A 335 -16.22 0.91 -9.04
N ARG A 336 -16.92 -0.23 -8.90
CA ARG A 336 -18.35 -0.27 -8.55
C ARG A 336 -18.60 0.03 -7.08
N HIS A 337 -17.63 -0.25 -6.22
CA HIS A 337 -17.76 -0.11 -4.76
C HIS A 337 -17.37 1.28 -4.24
N GLN A 338 -16.76 2.12 -5.07
CA GLN A 338 -16.28 3.46 -4.73
C GLN A 338 -17.38 4.54 -4.77
N ARG A 339 -18.65 4.11 -4.85
CA ARG A 339 -19.82 5.00 -4.85
C ARG A 339 -20.54 5.05 -3.50
N ARG A 340 -19.99 4.42 -2.46
CA ARG A 340 -20.64 4.22 -1.16
C ARG A 340 -19.79 4.68 0.01
#